data_AF-A0A410G0Y8-F1
#
_entry.id   AF-A0A410G0Y8-F1
#
_cell.length_a   1.000
_cell.length_b   1.000
_cell.length_c   1.000
_cell.angle_alpha   90.00
_cell.angle_beta   90.00
_cell.angle_gamma   90.00
#
_symmetry.space_group_name_H-M   'P 1'
#
loop_
_entity.id
_entity.type
_entity.pdbx_description
1 polymer ?
#
loop_
_entity_poly.entity_id
_entity_poly.type
_entity_poly.pdbx_seq_one_letter_code
_entity_poly.pdbx_strand_id
1 'polypeptide(L)'
;MSLLSENVIPGNHGKVFGTNAENGEDLDRIIEAVRSVKGVSDVIIDEKKYPKEFKVLTSKLVKIKTIEKRVNAIGFHTVPTGLFEL
;
A
#
# COMPACT_ATOMS: atom_id res chain seq x y z
N MET A 1 -6.89 -16.85 -9.11
CA MET A 1 -5.96 -16.60 -7.98
C MET A 1 -4.54 -16.71 -8.51
N SER A 2 -3.81 -15.59 -8.57
CA SER A 2 -2.44 -15.50 -9.06
C SER A 2 -1.53 -14.94 -7.97
N LEU A 3 -0.25 -15.37 -7.93
CA LEU A 3 0.75 -14.84 -7.00
C LEU A 3 0.81 -13.30 -7.03
N LEU A 4 0.66 -12.71 -8.22
CA LEU A 4 0.67 -11.26 -8.44
C LEU A 4 -0.59 -10.54 -7.92
N SER A 5 -1.72 -11.25 -7.87
CA SER A 5 -2.98 -10.70 -7.36
C SER A 5 -3.03 -10.70 -5.83
N GLU A 6 -2.24 -11.54 -5.16
CA GLU A 6 -2.30 -11.73 -3.70
C GLU A 6 -1.10 -11.13 -2.96
N ASN A 7 -0.04 -10.78 -3.67
CA ASN A 7 1.22 -10.34 -3.07
C ASN A 7 1.73 -9.05 -3.73
N VAL A 8 2.47 -8.29 -2.94
CA VAL A 8 3.35 -7.21 -3.39
C VAL A 8 4.71 -7.83 -3.68
N ILE A 9 5.16 -7.67 -4.93
CA ILE A 9 6.40 -8.25 -5.43
C ILE A 9 7.57 -7.35 -5.04
N PRO A 10 8.67 -7.94 -4.54
CA PRO A 10 9.83 -7.16 -4.15
C PRO A 10 10.50 -6.44 -5.33
N GLY A 11 11.12 -5.30 -5.06
CA GLY A 11 11.81 -4.46 -6.04
C GLY A 11 11.09 -3.13 -6.31
N ASN A 12 11.40 -2.50 -7.44
CA ASN A 12 10.98 -1.12 -7.74
C ASN A 12 9.56 -0.99 -8.30
N HIS A 13 8.93 -2.12 -8.64
CA HIS A 13 7.57 -2.12 -9.17
C HIS A 13 6.55 -1.80 -8.08
N GLY A 14 6.71 -2.38 -6.89
CA GLY A 14 5.76 -2.22 -5.79
C GLY A 14 4.32 -2.58 -6.15
N LYS A 15 3.38 -2.05 -5.38
CA LYS A 15 1.95 -2.13 -5.67
C LYS A 15 1.25 -0.85 -5.22
N VAL A 16 0.34 -0.34 -6.06
CA VAL A 16 -0.46 0.84 -5.76
C VAL A 16 -1.71 0.43 -4.99
N PHE A 17 -2.07 1.27 -4.03
CA PHE A 17 -3.17 1.09 -3.12
C PHE A 17 -3.97 2.39 -3.04
N GLY A 18 -5.27 2.29 -3.27
CA GLY A 18 -6.22 3.36 -2.99
C GLY A 18 -6.63 3.32 -1.53
N THR A 19 -6.94 4.47 -0.95
CA THR A 19 -7.44 4.58 0.42
C THR A 19 -8.58 5.57 0.55
N ASN A 20 -9.37 5.42 1.62
CA ASN A 20 -10.42 6.35 2.02
C ASN A 20 -9.91 7.51 2.90
N ALA A 21 -8.59 7.72 3.01
CA ALA A 21 -8.04 8.86 3.72
C ALA A 21 -8.51 10.18 3.09
N GLU A 22 -8.99 11.11 3.92
CA GLU A 22 -9.57 12.38 3.44
C GLU A 22 -8.54 13.51 3.43
N ASN A 23 -7.57 13.47 4.36
CA ASN A 23 -6.54 14.50 4.54
C ASN A 23 -5.11 13.91 4.51
N GLY A 24 -4.11 14.79 4.56
CA GLY A 24 -2.69 14.37 4.58
C GLY A 24 -2.28 13.66 5.87
N GLU A 25 -2.81 14.07 7.02
CA GLU A 25 -2.47 13.47 8.32
C GLU A 25 -2.93 12.00 8.42
N ASP A 26 -4.11 11.69 7.88
CA ASP A 26 -4.63 10.33 7.76
C ASP A 26 -3.73 9.47 6.88
N LEU A 27 -3.23 10.05 5.79
CA LEU A 27 -2.33 9.38 4.86
C LEU A 27 -0.98 9.09 5.51
N ASP A 28 -0.44 10.03 6.28
CA ASP A 28 0.80 9.84 7.06
C ASP A 28 0.65 8.71 8.08
N ARG A 29 -0.48 8.63 8.79
CA ARG A 29 -0.79 7.52 9.71
C ARG A 29 -0.83 6.17 9.01
N ILE A 30 -1.46 6.12 7.84
CA ILE A 30 -1.48 4.91 7.01
C ILE A 30 -0.06 4.49 6.63
N ILE A 31 0.78 5.44 6.26
CA ILE A 31 2.14 5.17 5.80
C ILE A 31 3.01 4.67 6.94
N GLU A 32 2.96 5.29 8.11
CA GLU A 32 3.67 4.80 9.29
C GLU A 32 3.24 3.37 9.63
N ALA A 33 1.93 3.10 9.57
CA ALA A 33 1.40 1.77 9.80
C ALA A 33 1.90 0.76 8.75
N VAL A 34 1.92 1.11 7.46
CA VAL A 34 2.40 0.24 6.39
C VAL A 34 3.91 0.03 6.45
N ARG A 35 4.70 1.07 6.75
CA ARG A 35 6.17 0.98 6.95
C ARG A 35 6.55 0.05 8.10
N SER A 36 5.70 -0.08 9.12
CA SER A 36 5.92 -1.03 10.22
C SER A 36 5.75 -2.51 9.81
N VAL A 37 5.22 -2.80 8.61
CA VAL A 37 5.07 -4.18 8.12
C VAL A 37 6.43 -4.74 7.70
N LYS A 38 6.84 -5.85 8.31
CA LYS A 38 8.08 -6.55 7.98
C LYS A 38 8.13 -6.92 6.49
N GLY A 39 9.13 -6.40 5.79
CA GLY A 39 9.34 -6.64 4.36
C GLY A 39 8.93 -5.48 3.46
N VAL A 40 8.23 -4.48 3.99
CA VAL A 40 8.08 -3.17 3.33
C VAL A 40 9.41 -2.43 3.39
N SER A 41 9.87 -1.95 2.24
CA SER A 41 11.09 -1.16 2.14
C SER A 41 10.79 0.33 2.11
N ASP A 42 9.75 0.74 1.37
CA ASP A 42 9.35 2.13 1.29
C ASP A 42 7.87 2.28 0.86
N VAL A 43 7.32 3.47 1.05
CA VAL A 43 5.98 3.85 0.63
C VAL A 43 6.05 5.23 -0.03
N ILE A 44 5.60 5.31 -1.28
CA ILE A 44 5.60 6.53 -2.09
C ILE A 44 4.16 7.05 -2.21
N ILE A 45 3.97 8.36 -2.06
CA ILE A 45 2.67 9.01 -2.16
C ILE A 45 2.64 9.91 -3.39
N ASP A 46 1.48 9.99 -4.03
CA ASP A 46 1.16 11.12 -4.90
C ASP A 46 0.06 11.97 -4.24
N GLU A 47 0.46 13.00 -3.49
CA GLU A 47 -0.45 13.88 -2.78
C GLU A 47 -1.39 14.67 -3.71
N LYS A 48 -1.02 14.81 -4.98
CA LYS A 48 -1.76 15.59 -5.99
C LYS A 48 -2.84 14.77 -6.69
N LYS A 49 -2.83 13.44 -6.52
CA LYS A 49 -3.81 12.53 -7.13
C LYS A 49 -5.04 12.38 -6.24
N TYR A 50 -6.22 12.49 -6.85
CA TYR A 50 -7.50 12.20 -6.22
C TYR A 50 -8.25 11.14 -7.05
N PRO A 51 -8.72 10.02 -6.46
CA PRO A 51 -8.64 9.64 -5.04
C PRO A 51 -7.21 9.43 -4.54
N LYS A 52 -7.02 9.47 -3.21
CA LYS A 52 -5.70 9.33 -2.59
C LYS A 52 -5.15 7.93 -2.80
N GLU A 53 -3.92 7.86 -3.29
CA GLU A 53 -3.21 6.61 -3.58
C GLU A 53 -1.80 6.64 -2.99
N PHE A 54 -1.32 5.46 -2.61
CA PHE A 54 0.06 5.25 -2.20
C PHE A 54 0.62 3.97 -2.83
N LYS A 55 1.92 3.95 -3.08
CA LYS A 55 2.65 2.84 -3.68
C LYS A 55 3.55 2.21 -2.64
N VAL A 56 3.35 0.93 -2.37
CA VAL A 56 4.16 0.16 -1.43
C VAL A 56 5.26 -0.57 -2.17
N LEU A 57 6.51 -0.29 -1.81
CA LEU A 57 7.70 -1.01 -2.24
C LEU A 57 8.08 -2.01 -1.17
N THR A 58 8.45 -3.23 -1.58
CA THR A 58 8.87 -4.28 -0.65
C THR A 58 10.25 -4.81 -1.00
N SER A 59 10.99 -5.23 0.03
CA SER A 59 12.25 -5.96 -0.12
C SER A 59 12.04 -7.48 -0.18
N LYS A 60 10.85 -7.95 0.24
CA LYS A 60 10.45 -9.35 0.24
C LYS A 60 9.01 -9.48 -0.25
N LEU A 61 8.59 -10.70 -0.54
CA LEU A 61 7.22 -10.99 -0.93
C LEU A 61 6.29 -10.77 0.29
N VAL A 62 5.40 -9.79 0.19
CA VAL A 62 4.45 -9.43 1.26
C VAL A 62 3.03 -9.65 0.76
N LYS A 63 2.20 -10.34 1.54
CA LYS A 63 0.79 -10.53 1.20
C LYS A 63 0.05 -9.20 1.27
N ILE A 64 -0.77 -8.91 0.26
CA ILE A 64 -1.63 -7.72 0.21
C ILE A 64 -2.54 -7.66 1.43
N LYS A 65 -3.12 -8.81 1.81
CA LYS A 65 -3.94 -8.95 3.02
C LYS A 65 -3.23 -8.51 4.30
N THR A 66 -1.90 -8.59 4.38
CA THR A 66 -1.15 -8.13 5.54
C THR A 66 -1.16 -6.60 5.63
N ILE A 67 -1.01 -5.94 4.49
CA ILE A 67 -1.09 -4.48 4.37
C ILE A 67 -2.52 -4.01 4.68
N GLU A 68 -3.51 -4.62 4.03
CA GLU A 68 -4.93 -4.32 4.29
C GLU A 68 -5.30 -4.47 5.76
N LYS A 69 -4.91 -5.59 6.40
CA LYS A 69 -5.16 -5.79 7.84
C LYS A 69 -4.49 -4.72 8.71
N ARG A 70 -3.29 -4.28 8.34
CA ARG A 70 -2.56 -3.27 9.10
C ARG A 70 -3.22 -1.90 8.99
N VAL A 71 -3.70 -1.54 7.79
CA VAL A 71 -4.44 -0.29 7.55
C VAL A 71 -5.83 -0.35 8.20
N ASN A 72 -6.54 -1.47 8.12
CA ASN A 72 -7.82 -1.67 8.81
C ASN A 72 -7.69 -1.56 10.34
N ALA A 73 -6.56 -1.98 10.91
CA ALA A 73 -6.33 -1.89 12.36
C ALA A 73 -6.24 -0.46 12.90
N ILE A 74 -5.92 0.52 12.04
CA ILE A 74 -5.87 1.94 12.40
C ILE A 74 -7.15 2.70 11.99
N GLY A 75 -8.19 1.98 11.52
CA GLY A 75 -9.51 2.54 11.18
C GLY A 75 -9.69 2.97 9.73
N PHE A 76 -8.68 2.76 8.87
CA PHE A 76 -8.74 3.10 7.45
C PHE A 76 -8.94 1.87 6.58
N HIS A 77 -9.41 2.07 5.36
CA HIS A 77 -9.54 1.00 4.38
C HIS A 77 -8.59 1.27 3.21
N THR A 78 -8.01 0.19 2.70
CA THR A 78 -7.18 0.25 1.50
C THR A 78 -7.50 -0.90 0.58
N VAL A 79 -7.44 -0.63 -0.73
CA VAL A 79 -7.68 -1.60 -1.79
C VAL A 79 -6.55 -1.50 -2.80
N PRO A 80 -5.95 -2.61 -3.24
CA PRO A 80 -4.95 -2.57 -4.29
C PRO A 80 -5.55 -2.06 -5.60
N THR A 81 -5.03 -0.94 -6.12
CA THR A 81 -5.44 -0.34 -7.40
C THR A 81 -4.46 -0.76 -8.48
N GLY A 82 -4.92 -1.56 -9.45
CA GLY A 82 -4.18 -1.90 -10.67
C GLY A 82 -3.18 -3.06 -10.55
N LEU A 83 -3.12 -3.83 -11.65
CA LEU A 83 -1.97 -4.66 -12.01
C LEU A 83 -0.98 -3.75 -12.72
N PHE A 84 0.30 -3.88 -12.37
CA PHE A 84 1.49 -3.28 -12.98
C PHE A 84 1.23 -2.51 -14.28
N GLU A 85 1.60 -1.23 -14.35
CA GLU A 85 1.91 -0.63 -15.65
C GLU A 85 3.13 -1.40 -16.21
N LEU A 86 2.91 -2.12 -17.31
CA LEU A 86 3.93 -2.85 -18.06
C LEU A 86 4.80 -1.89 -18.88
#